data_AF-X1LS37-F1
#
_entry.id   AF-X1LS37-F1
#
_cell.length_a   1.000
_cell.length_b   1.000
_cell.length_c   1.000
_cell.angle_alpha   90.00
_cell.angle_beta   90.00
_cell.angle_gamma   90.00
#
_symmetry.space_group_name_H-M   'P 1'
#
loop_
_entity.id
_entity.type
_entity.pdbx_description
1 polymer ?
#
loop_
_entity_poly.entity_id
_entity_poly.type
_entity_poly.pdbx_seq_one_letter_code
_entity_poly.pdbx_strand_id
1 'polypeptide(L)'
;MPKLKPDEKWKRFNQKLVKLMREGDFFGLGTNYYEMADFLEKEGKDNRHLRKAGYQMKLRIQIEELNHIADSGVVESVEILATSDSCDACKKLNGKVLSIQEARQKNPIPVEECTHKYGCRCTYLSVVK
;
A
#
# COMPACT_ATOMS: atom_id res chain seq x y z
N MET A 1 -9.79 -7.99 -26.00
CA MET A 1 -10.51 -8.83 -25.02
C MET A 1 -11.85 -8.17 -24.70
N PRO A 2 -12.98 -8.89 -24.65
CA PRO A 2 -14.26 -8.31 -24.27
C PRO A 2 -14.21 -7.78 -22.82
N LYS A 3 -14.92 -6.68 -22.56
CA LYS A 3 -15.10 -6.15 -21.19
C LYS A 3 -15.91 -7.17 -20.39
N LEU A 4 -15.40 -7.56 -19.22
CA LEU A 4 -16.12 -8.44 -18.29
C LEU A 4 -17.37 -7.74 -17.75
N LYS A 5 -18.42 -8.52 -17.45
CA LYS A 5 -19.58 -8.03 -16.70
C LYS A 5 -19.19 -7.69 -15.25
N PRO A 6 -19.90 -6.77 -14.58
CA PRO A 6 -19.65 -6.42 -13.17
C PRO A 6 -19.50 -7.63 -12.24
N ASP A 7 -20.44 -8.59 -12.30
CA ASP A 7 -20.42 -9.78 -11.44
C ASP A 7 -19.23 -10.70 -11.71
N GLU A 8 -18.83 -10.84 -12.98
CA GLU A 8 -17.66 -11.63 -13.37
C GLU A 8 -16.38 -10.99 -12.84
N LYS A 9 -16.29 -9.66 -12.90
CA LYS A 9 -15.16 -8.91 -12.35
C LYS A 9 -15.11 -9.03 -10.83
N TRP A 10 -16.25 -8.90 -10.16
CA TRP A 10 -16.34 -9.06 -8.71
C TRP A 10 -15.96 -10.47 -8.25
N LYS A 11 -16.43 -11.51 -8.97
CA LYS A 11 -16.02 -12.90 -8.73
C LYS A 11 -14.50 -13.08 -8.81
N ARG A 12 -13.85 -12.47 -9.80
CA ARG A 12 -12.38 -12.53 -9.94
C ARG A 12 -11.66 -11.83 -8.78
N PHE A 13 -12.17 -10.68 -8.32
CA PHE A 13 -11.62 -10.01 -7.14
C PHE A 13 -11.69 -10.91 -5.90
N ASN A 14 -12.82 -11.56 -5.65
CA ASN A 14 -12.97 -12.45 -4.50
C ASN A 14 -12.06 -13.68 -4.59
N GLN A 15 -11.94 -14.28 -5.78
CA GLN A 15 -10.99 -15.38 -6.01
C GLN A 15 -9.54 -14.96 -5.74
N LYS A 16 -9.15 -13.77 -6.17
CA LYS A 16 -7.83 -13.20 -5.93
C LYS A 16 -7.61 -12.92 -4.44
N LEU A 17 -8.59 -12.38 -3.72
CA LEU A 17 -8.53 -12.21 -2.26
C LEU A 17 -8.27 -13.54 -1.54
N VAL A 18 -9.04 -14.58 -1.84
CA VAL A 18 -8.87 -15.91 -1.21
C VAL A 18 -7.48 -16.46 -1.45
N LYS A 19 -6.95 -16.33 -2.67
CA LYS A 19 -5.59 -16.74 -2.99
C LYS A 19 -4.56 -15.98 -2.14
N LEU A 20 -4.62 -14.65 -2.17
CA LEU A 20 -3.66 -13.79 -1.46
C LEU A 20 -3.72 -13.97 0.06
N MET A 21 -4.91 -14.20 0.63
CA MET A 21 -5.06 -14.53 2.05
C MET A 21 -4.38 -15.85 2.41
N ARG A 22 -4.47 -16.88 1.55
CA ARG A 22 -3.79 -18.16 1.77
C ARG A 22 -2.28 -18.04 1.68
N GLU A 23 -1.80 -17.14 0.83
CA GLU A 23 -0.36 -16.88 0.62
C GLU A 23 0.23 -15.93 1.68
N GLY A 24 -0.62 -15.26 2.48
CA GLY A 24 -0.16 -14.22 3.41
C GLY A 24 0.36 -12.95 2.71
N ASP A 25 0.00 -12.73 1.44
CA ASP A 25 0.48 -11.60 0.64
C ASP A 25 -0.33 -10.33 0.95
N PHE A 26 0.07 -9.63 2.03
CA PHE A 26 -0.57 -8.38 2.45
C PHE A 26 -0.40 -7.24 1.44
N PHE A 27 0.70 -7.22 0.67
CA PHE A 27 0.88 -6.23 -0.39
C PHE A 27 -0.13 -6.42 -1.52
N GLY A 28 -0.28 -7.66 -1.98
CA GLY A 28 -1.26 -8.06 -2.98
C GLY A 28 -2.70 -7.86 -2.48
N LEU A 29 -3.00 -8.20 -1.22
CA LEU A 29 -4.30 -7.94 -0.61
C LEU A 29 -4.64 -6.46 -0.63
N GLY A 30 -3.70 -5.62 -0.18
CA GLY A 30 -3.87 -4.17 -0.18
C GLY A 30 -4.18 -3.65 -1.57
N THR A 31 -3.37 -4.05 -2.56
CA THR A 31 -3.56 -3.66 -3.97
C THR A 31 -4.93 -4.11 -4.51
N ASN A 32 -5.34 -5.35 -4.22
CA ASN A 32 -6.62 -5.87 -4.69
C ASN A 32 -7.82 -5.12 -4.07
N TYR A 33 -7.76 -4.76 -2.79
CA TYR A 33 -8.80 -3.93 -2.18
C TYR A 33 -8.91 -2.54 -2.82
N TYR A 34 -7.79 -1.90 -3.17
CA TYR A 34 -7.81 -0.63 -3.91
C TYR A 34 -8.37 -0.79 -5.33
N GLU A 35 -8.04 -1.88 -6.04
CA GLU A 35 -8.64 -2.18 -7.35
C GLU A 35 -10.16 -2.38 -7.27
N MET A 36 -10.64 -3.04 -6.21
CA MET A 36 -12.08 -3.18 -5.94
C MET A 36 -12.72 -1.81 -5.63
N ALA A 37 -12.03 -0.96 -4.87
CA ALA A 37 -12.51 0.37 -4.52
C ALA A 37 -12.66 1.27 -5.76
N ASP A 38 -11.64 1.32 -6.62
CA ASP A 38 -11.66 2.04 -7.91
C ASP A 38 -12.76 1.52 -8.83
N PHE A 39 -13.04 0.21 -8.78
CA PHE A 39 -14.17 -0.36 -9.52
C PHE A 39 -15.53 0.14 -9.01
N LEU A 40 -15.77 0.14 -7.69
CA LEU A 40 -17.01 0.66 -7.10
C LEU A 40 -17.16 2.17 -7.32
N GLU A 41 -16.08 2.93 -7.22
CA GLU A 41 -16.06 4.38 -7.51
C GLU A 41 -16.54 4.69 -8.93
N LYS A 42 -16.07 3.93 -9.92
CA LYS A 42 -16.51 4.04 -11.32
C LYS A 42 -17.98 3.68 -11.54
N GLU A 43 -18.57 2.91 -10.63
CA GLU A 43 -20.00 2.61 -10.60
C GLU A 43 -20.81 3.60 -9.76
N GLY A 44 -20.17 4.62 -9.17
CA GLY A 44 -20.82 5.58 -8.28
C GLY A 44 -21.22 5.01 -6.91
N LYS A 45 -20.58 3.91 -6.48
CA LYS A 45 -20.89 3.19 -5.23
C LYS A 45 -19.89 3.54 -4.13
N ASP A 46 -20.33 3.39 -2.86
CA ASP A 46 -19.45 3.55 -1.71
C ASP A 46 -18.29 2.55 -1.74
N ASN A 47 -17.07 3.07 -1.59
CA ASN A 47 -15.84 2.28 -1.63
C ASN A 47 -14.93 2.50 -0.42
N ARG A 48 -15.34 3.36 0.54
CA ARG A 48 -14.50 3.80 1.66
C ARG A 48 -14.02 2.63 2.51
N HIS A 49 -14.88 1.64 2.73
CA HIS A 49 -14.54 0.43 3.47
C HIS A 49 -13.43 -0.39 2.79
N LEU A 50 -13.42 -0.47 1.46
CA LEU A 50 -12.36 -1.15 0.69
C LEU A 50 -11.06 -0.35 0.70
N ARG A 51 -11.11 0.98 0.56
CA ARG A 51 -9.90 1.83 0.69
C ARG A 51 -9.28 1.68 2.08
N LYS A 52 -10.11 1.67 3.13
CA LYS A 52 -9.66 1.44 4.52
C LYS A 52 -9.02 0.06 4.65
N ALA A 53 -9.65 -1.01 4.14
CA ALA A 53 -9.06 -2.34 4.17
C ALA A 53 -7.72 -2.39 3.42
N GLY A 54 -7.64 -1.79 2.23
CA GLY A 54 -6.42 -1.71 1.43
C GLY A 54 -5.29 -0.96 2.14
N TYR A 55 -5.61 0.16 2.80
CA TYR A 55 -4.67 0.92 3.64
C TYR A 55 -4.11 0.06 4.77
N GLN A 56 -4.97 -0.64 5.52
CA GLN A 56 -4.53 -1.45 6.67
C GLN A 56 -3.59 -2.60 6.25
N MET A 57 -3.86 -3.25 5.11
CA MET A 57 -2.95 -4.29 4.59
C MET A 57 -1.59 -3.72 4.18
N LYS A 58 -1.57 -2.55 3.54
CA LYS A 58 -0.31 -1.87 3.17
C LYS A 58 0.44 -1.33 4.38
N LEU A 59 -0.24 -0.85 5.41
CA LEU A 59 0.39 -0.39 6.64
C LEU A 59 1.07 -1.56 7.36
N ARG A 60 0.39 -2.70 7.44
CA ARG A 60 0.97 -3.91 8.05
C ARG A 60 2.29 -4.31 7.41
N ILE A 61 2.36 -4.43 6.09
CA ILE A 61 3.59 -4.84 5.41
C ILE A 61 4.72 -3.83 5.62
N GLN A 62 4.42 -2.53 5.66
CA GLN A 62 5.42 -1.49 5.93
C GLN A 62 5.97 -1.55 7.36
N ILE A 63 5.13 -1.88 8.35
CA ILE A 63 5.56 -2.12 9.73
C ILE A 63 6.44 -3.37 9.79
N GLU A 64 6.04 -4.46 9.14
CA GLU A 64 6.82 -5.70 9.07
C GLU A 64 8.19 -5.47 8.40
N GLU A 65 8.24 -4.69 7.33
CA GLU A 65 9.48 -4.30 6.63
C GLU A 65 10.41 -3.46 7.52
N LEU A 66 9.90 -2.42 8.18
CA LEU A 66 10.67 -1.64 9.16
C LEU A 66 11.14 -2.49 10.35
N ASN A 67 10.39 -3.53 10.71
CA ASN A 67 10.81 -4.48 11.73
C ASN A 67 12.02 -5.28 11.27
N HIS A 68 11.90 -5.91 10.10
CA HIS A 68 12.98 -6.69 9.49
C HIS A 68 14.26 -5.88 9.27
N ILE A 69 14.12 -4.64 8.78
CA ILE A 69 15.26 -3.74 8.54
C ILE A 69 15.99 -3.40 9.85
N ALA A 70 15.27 -3.09 10.93
CA ALA A 70 15.94 -2.78 12.20
C ALA A 70 16.63 -4.01 12.80
N ASP A 71 16.00 -5.17 12.70
CA ASP A 71 16.53 -6.42 13.24
C ASP A 71 17.83 -6.85 12.53
N SER A 72 18.09 -6.32 11.32
CA SER A 72 19.37 -6.53 10.62
C SER A 72 20.57 -5.93 11.36
N GLY A 73 20.38 -4.88 12.15
CA GLY A 73 21.47 -4.14 12.81
C GLY A 73 22.39 -3.36 11.87
N VAL A 74 22.13 -3.35 10.54
CA VAL A 74 22.97 -2.70 9.52
C VAL A 74 22.45 -1.31 9.14
N VAL A 75 21.13 -1.14 9.12
CA VAL A 75 20.48 0.06 8.59
C VAL A 75 20.33 1.11 9.69
N GLU A 76 20.85 2.31 9.45
CA GLU A 76 20.79 3.43 10.40
C GLU A 76 19.51 4.24 10.25
N SER A 77 19.09 4.45 9.00
CA SER A 77 17.91 5.25 8.66
C SER A 77 17.25 4.76 7.38
N VAL A 78 16.07 5.28 7.08
CA VAL A 78 15.34 5.01 5.84
C VAL A 78 14.99 6.31 5.14
N GLU A 79 15.12 6.31 3.82
CA GLU A 79 14.64 7.36 2.95
C GLU A 79 13.30 6.94 2.33
N ILE A 80 12.32 7.83 2.31
CA ILE A 80 11.05 7.56 1.62
C ILE A 80 11.22 7.83 0.13
N LEU A 81 11.01 6.81 -0.69
CA LEU A 81 10.95 6.93 -2.16
C LEU A 81 9.48 6.94 -2.62
N ALA A 82 9.07 8.01 -3.28
CA ALA A 82 7.81 8.08 -4.00
C ALA A 82 7.98 7.63 -5.45
N THR A 83 6.95 6.98 -6.02
CA THR A 83 6.92 6.63 -7.44
C THR A 83 6.73 7.87 -8.33
N SER A 84 7.15 7.80 -9.59
CA SER A 84 7.04 8.93 -10.55
C SER A 84 5.60 9.41 -10.75
N ASP A 85 4.64 8.49 -10.72
CA ASP A 85 3.20 8.74 -10.82
C ASP A 85 2.50 8.83 -9.44
N SER A 86 3.26 9.10 -8.37
CA SER A 86 2.70 9.36 -7.04
C SER A 86 1.86 10.65 -7.01
N CYS A 87 0.85 10.67 -6.13
CA CYS A 87 0.08 11.87 -5.83
C CYS A 87 0.90 12.93 -5.07
N ASP A 88 0.38 14.16 -4.98
CA ASP A 88 1.09 15.28 -4.34
C ASP A 88 1.38 15.03 -2.85
N ALA A 89 0.47 14.37 -2.13
CA ALA A 89 0.69 14.01 -0.72
C ALA A 89 1.90 13.09 -0.56
N CYS A 90 2.02 12.07 -1.42
CA CYS A 90 3.18 11.18 -1.45
C CYS A 90 4.47 11.89 -1.87
N LYS A 91 4.40 12.77 -2.88
CA LYS A 91 5.58 13.52 -3.37
C LYS A 91 6.20 14.43 -2.32
N LYS A 92 5.39 15.00 -1.41
CA LYS A 92 5.89 15.81 -0.28
C LYS A 92 6.79 15.03 0.69
N LEU A 93 6.69 13.71 0.72
CA LEU A 93 7.53 12.85 1.56
C LEU A 93 8.76 12.32 0.82
N ASN A 94 8.84 12.48 -0.50
CA ASN A 94 9.94 11.93 -1.30
C ASN A 94 11.29 12.51 -0.86
N GLY A 95 12.27 11.64 -0.66
CA GLY A 95 13.61 12.02 -0.19
C GLY A 95 13.70 12.30 1.30
N LYS A 96 12.60 12.17 2.06
CA LYS A 96 12.64 12.38 3.51
C LYS A 96 13.35 11.21 4.18
N VAL A 97 14.45 11.52 4.86
CA VAL A 97 15.21 10.57 5.68
C VAL A 97 14.66 10.57 7.12
N LEU A 98 14.48 9.39 7.69
CA LEU A 98 13.98 9.17 9.05
C LEU A 98 14.82 8.11 9.74
N SER A 99 15.05 8.27 11.04
CA SER A 99 15.51 7.14 11.83
C SER A 99 14.47 6.02 11.82
N ILE A 100 14.91 4.77 11.99
CA ILE A 100 14.00 3.62 12.04
C ILE A 100 12.93 3.78 13.14
N GLN A 101 13.32 4.32 14.31
CA GLN A 101 12.39 4.57 15.41
C GLN A 101 11.32 5.60 15.03
N GLU A 102 11.69 6.70 14.38
CA GLU A 102 10.73 7.69 13.93
C GLU A 102 9.79 7.14 12.86
N ALA A 103 10.30 6.35 11.91
CA ALA A 103 9.48 5.73 10.87
C ALA A 103 8.40 4.81 11.48
N ARG A 104 8.76 4.00 12.49
CA ARG A 104 7.82 3.12 13.21
C ARG A 104 6.77 3.89 14.02
N GLN A 105 7.16 4.99 14.65
CA GLN A 105 6.24 5.81 15.45
C GLN A 105 5.27 6.60 14.58
N LYS A 106 5.77 7.19 13.50
CA LYS A 106 5.00 8.10 12.65
C LYS A 106 4.23 7.38 11.54
N ASN A 107 4.65 6.17 11.15
CA ASN A 107 4.12 5.41 10.02
C ASN A 107 3.86 6.30 8.79
N PRO A 108 4.87 7.04 8.30
CA PRO A 108 4.68 8.05 7.25
C PRO A 108 4.22 7.47 5.92
N ILE A 109 4.51 6.19 5.68
CA ILE A 109 3.97 5.42 4.56
C ILE A 109 3.33 4.12 5.08
N PRO A 110 2.21 3.65 4.49
CA PRO A 110 1.45 4.29 3.40
C PRO A 110 0.84 5.64 3.82
N VAL A 111 0.81 6.61 2.91
CA VAL A 111 0.22 7.93 3.18
C VAL A 111 -1.29 7.79 3.25
N GLU A 112 -1.91 8.24 4.35
CA GLU A 112 -3.34 8.11 4.60
C GLU A 112 -4.17 8.86 3.54
N GLU A 113 -3.72 10.05 3.15
CA GLU A 113 -4.36 10.88 2.11
C GLU A 113 -3.96 10.49 0.69
N CYS A 114 -3.33 9.33 0.48
CA CYS A 114 -2.94 8.89 -0.86
C CYS A 114 -4.17 8.72 -1.78
N THR A 115 -4.21 9.50 -2.85
CA THR A 115 -5.33 9.48 -3.81
C THR A 115 -5.14 8.47 -4.94
N HIS A 116 -3.98 7.81 -5.03
CA HIS A 116 -3.69 6.89 -6.12
C HIS A 116 -4.65 5.67 -6.11
N LYS A 117 -5.16 5.28 -7.29
CA LYS A 117 -6.17 4.23 -7.47
C LYS A 117 -5.75 2.83 -7.01
N TYR A 118 -4.46 2.57 -6.85
CA TYR A 118 -3.91 1.31 -6.33
C TYR A 118 -3.37 1.44 -4.90
N GLY A 119 -3.71 2.54 -4.22
CA GLY A 119 -3.17 2.91 -2.92
C GLY A 119 -1.75 3.44 -3.00
N CYS A 120 -1.18 3.75 -1.83
CA CYS A 120 0.21 4.17 -1.71
C CYS A 120 1.16 3.10 -2.28
N ARG A 121 2.14 3.56 -3.05
CA ARG A 121 3.22 2.75 -3.64
C ARG A 121 4.61 3.28 -3.28
N CYS A 122 4.69 4.21 -2.33
CA CYS A 122 5.96 4.61 -1.76
C CYS A 122 6.58 3.43 -1.01
N THR A 123 7.91 3.44 -0.90
CA THR A 123 8.70 2.42 -0.21
C THR A 123 9.83 3.08 0.59
N TYR A 124 10.43 2.34 1.52
CA TYR A 124 11.62 2.75 2.24
C TYR A 124 12.87 2.27 1.51
N LEU A 125 13.84 3.18 1.31
CA LEU A 125 15.19 2.83 0.91
C LEU A 125 16.06 2.78 2.17
N SER A 126 16.74 1.66 2.39
CA SER A 126 17.68 1.51 3.49
C SER A 126 18.90 2.40 3.29
N VAL A 127 19.23 3.19 4.31
CA VAL A 127 20.46 3.98 4.37
C VAL A 127 21.40 3.31 5.37
N VAL A 128 22.53 2.83 4.85
CA VAL A 128 23.60 2.16 5.60
C VAL A 128 24.75 3.14 5.86
N LYS A 129 25.56 2.84 6.88
CA LYS A 129 26.82 3.53 7.13
C LYS A 129 27.90 3.16 6.14
#